data_AF-A0A0D9YE56-F1
#
_entry.id   AF-A0A0D9YE56-F1
#
_cell.length_a   1.000
_cell.length_b   1.000
_cell.length_c   1.000
_cell.angle_alpha   90.00
_cell.angle_beta   90.00
_cell.angle_gamma   90.00
#
_symmetry.space_group_name_H-M   'P 1'
#
loop_
_entity.id
_entity.type
_entity.pdbx_description
1 polymer ?
#
loop_
_entity_poly.entity_id
_entity_poly.type
_entity_poly.pdbx_seq_one_letter_code
_entity_poly.pdbx_strand_id
1 'polypeptide(L)'
;MTINSQAHSAVAHLFGRRGPPETGRQKEKMAIGWHRSQSLASAGLGLHVLLCSSLLLNAVFIAHQFLGASPPATPERLGDGLSWALQAAKEAEDVAAVDCSGHGSVFLDGVTGEDGRPGCECNSCFSGPDCSVRIPNCAADGQGGDPLFLEPYWKRHAAASAVVFSGWHRLSYITTDGHFKSVELDRQIRQLHRAVGNAVVDDKYLVFGTGSTHLINALVYALSPEGNAASPPASVVATVPYFAMYKSQTVMFDGREYRWDGTTAAWANNNSSRNPTRGFIEFVTSPNNPDSTLHEPILAGSSATTRTTGLT
;
A
#
# COMPACT_ATOMS: atom_id res chain seq x y z
N MET A 1 9.68 25.65 9.60
CA MET A 1 10.93 25.39 8.88
C MET A 1 10.56 24.99 7.46
N THR A 2 10.84 25.85 6.49
CA THR A 2 10.39 25.73 5.10
C THR A 2 11.30 24.72 4.38
N ILE A 3 10.75 23.61 3.87
CA ILE A 3 11.51 22.65 3.06
C ILE A 3 11.12 22.86 1.60
N ASN A 4 12.12 23.28 0.83
CA ASN A 4 12.04 23.60 -0.59
C ASN A 4 12.12 22.29 -1.40
N SER A 5 11.33 22.21 -2.46
CA SER A 5 11.32 21.08 -3.38
C SER A 5 12.63 21.00 -4.17
N GLN A 6 13.26 19.83 -4.24
CA GLN A 6 14.06 19.38 -5.39
C GLN A 6 14.52 17.93 -5.17
N ALA A 7 13.71 16.99 -5.65
CA ALA A 7 14.12 15.60 -5.86
C ALA A 7 13.44 15.08 -7.13
N HIS A 8 13.90 15.54 -8.28
CA HIS A 8 13.59 14.94 -9.57
C HIS A 8 14.90 14.74 -10.34
N SER A 9 15.05 13.53 -10.89
CA SER A 9 16.08 13.08 -11.83
C SER A 9 17.28 12.35 -11.23
N ALA A 10 17.15 11.02 -11.05
CA ALA A 10 18.29 10.09 -11.03
C ALA A 10 17.89 8.62 -11.26
N VAL A 11 17.13 8.29 -12.31
CA VAL A 11 17.05 6.90 -12.82
C VAL A 11 16.95 6.91 -14.34
N ALA A 12 18.08 7.19 -15.01
CA ALA A 12 18.26 6.92 -16.43
C ALA A 12 19.76 6.99 -16.80
N HIS A 13 20.60 6.14 -16.22
CA HIS A 13 21.98 5.99 -16.69
C HIS A 13 22.55 4.62 -16.30
N LEU A 14 22.12 3.55 -16.97
CA LEU A 14 22.77 2.24 -16.87
C LEU A 14 22.69 1.41 -18.15
N PHE A 15 22.81 2.01 -19.34
CA PHE A 15 23.22 1.28 -20.55
C PHE A 15 24.01 2.20 -21.49
N GLY A 16 25.33 2.26 -21.31
CA GLY A 16 26.26 2.91 -22.22
C GLY A 16 27.34 1.94 -22.67
N ARG A 17 27.30 1.51 -23.94
CA ARG A 17 28.44 0.88 -24.63
C ARG A 17 29.12 1.90 -25.53
N ARG A 18 30.45 1.99 -25.41
CA ARG A 18 31.36 2.86 -26.18
C ARG A 18 31.74 2.21 -27.52
N GLY A 19 31.98 3.04 -28.54
CA GLY A 19 32.76 2.75 -29.74
C GLY A 19 33.52 4.02 -30.21
N PRO A 20 34.69 3.90 -30.87
CA PRO A 20 35.81 4.86 -30.76
C PRO A 20 35.88 5.93 -31.88
N PRO A 21 36.83 6.91 -31.78
CA PRO A 21 36.84 8.12 -32.61
C PRO A 21 37.87 8.06 -33.76
N GLU A 22 37.59 8.76 -34.86
CA GLU A 22 38.62 9.07 -35.85
C GLU A 22 38.54 10.52 -36.38
N THR A 23 39.74 10.97 -36.74
CA THR A 23 40.28 12.32 -36.85
C THR A 23 40.07 12.98 -38.20
N GLY A 24 40.02 14.33 -38.22
CA GLY A 24 40.06 15.11 -39.45
C GLY A 24 41.46 15.30 -40.05
N ARG A 25 41.55 15.50 -41.38
CA ARG A 25 42.28 16.61 -42.05
C ARG A 25 42.16 16.53 -43.59
N GLN A 26 41.68 17.63 -44.17
CA GLN A 26 41.90 18.24 -45.50
C GLN A 26 42.17 17.36 -46.74
N LYS A 27 41.46 17.66 -47.86
CA LYS A 27 42.03 18.41 -49.00
C LYS A 27 40.98 18.79 -50.05
N GLU A 28 41.25 19.93 -50.65
CA GLU A 28 40.43 20.70 -51.58
C GLU A 28 40.70 20.29 -53.04
N LYS A 29 39.70 20.58 -53.89
CA LYS A 29 39.71 20.83 -55.35
C LYS A 29 39.33 19.70 -56.33
N MET A 30 38.16 19.96 -56.91
CA MET A 30 37.80 19.96 -58.34
C MET A 30 38.08 18.72 -59.18
N ALA A 31 36.99 18.03 -59.56
CA ALA A 31 36.63 17.89 -60.97
C ALA A 31 35.18 17.39 -61.13
N ILE A 32 34.36 18.24 -61.76
CA ILE A 32 33.48 17.89 -62.90
C ILE A 32 32.33 16.91 -62.65
N GLY A 33 31.11 17.42 -62.90
CA GLY A 33 30.18 16.69 -63.77
C GLY A 33 28.93 16.12 -63.09
N TRP A 34 27.88 16.94 -63.07
CA TRP A 34 26.50 16.54 -63.41
C TRP A 34 26.06 15.10 -63.10
N HIS A 35 25.59 14.81 -61.88
CA HIS A 35 24.57 13.75 -61.64
C HIS A 35 23.99 13.77 -60.20
N ARG A 36 23.76 14.95 -59.59
CA ARG A 36 23.34 15.04 -58.17
C ARG A 36 22.08 15.85 -57.89
N SER A 37 21.10 15.90 -58.80
CA SER A 37 19.80 16.54 -58.52
C SER A 37 18.60 15.58 -58.41
N GLN A 38 18.73 14.30 -58.79
CA GLN A 38 17.58 13.37 -58.77
C GLN A 38 17.44 12.53 -57.48
N SER A 39 18.47 12.45 -56.62
CA SER A 39 18.47 11.58 -55.42
C SER A 39 17.96 12.24 -54.12
N LEU A 40 17.97 13.57 -54.02
CA LEU A 40 17.54 14.29 -52.80
C LEU A 40 16.02 14.55 -52.78
N ALA A 41 15.42 14.80 -53.94
CA ALA A 41 13.96 15.01 -54.05
C ALA A 41 13.16 13.72 -53.77
N SER A 42 13.69 12.57 -54.17
CA SER A 42 13.09 11.25 -53.96
C SER A 42 13.18 10.78 -52.50
N ALA A 43 14.27 11.10 -51.79
CA ALA A 43 14.41 10.82 -50.36
C ALA A 43 13.47 11.68 -49.49
N GLY A 44 13.27 12.96 -49.85
CA GLY A 44 12.32 13.84 -49.18
C GLY A 44 10.86 13.38 -49.36
N LEU A 45 10.49 12.95 -50.58
CA LEU A 45 9.17 12.37 -50.83
C LEU A 45 8.95 11.07 -50.03
N GLY A 46 9.94 10.17 -49.99
CA GLY A 46 9.84 8.92 -49.24
C GLY A 46 9.65 9.14 -47.73
N LEU A 47 10.39 10.09 -47.15
CA LEU A 47 10.24 10.44 -45.73
C LEU A 47 8.87 11.06 -45.42
N HIS A 48 8.36 11.93 -46.31
CA HIS A 48 7.02 12.48 -46.17
C HIS A 48 5.93 11.41 -46.26
N VAL A 49 6.06 10.45 -47.17
CA VAL A 49 5.11 9.34 -47.30
C VAL A 49 5.12 8.47 -46.04
N LEU A 50 6.29 8.15 -45.48
CA LEU A 50 6.40 7.39 -44.23
C LEU A 50 5.81 8.13 -43.03
N LEU A 51 6.05 9.44 -42.92
CA LEU A 51 5.49 10.27 -41.86
C LEU A 51 3.96 10.35 -41.96
N CYS A 52 3.44 10.61 -43.16
CA CYS A 52 2.00 10.64 -43.41
C CYS A 52 1.35 9.28 -43.16
N SER A 53 1.99 8.18 -43.56
CA SER A 53 1.49 6.82 -43.33
C SER A 53 1.46 6.48 -41.84
N SER A 54 2.50 6.87 -41.10
CA SER A 54 2.55 6.71 -39.64
C SER A 54 1.47 7.54 -38.93
N LEU A 55 1.27 8.80 -39.34
CA LEU A 55 0.23 9.65 -38.78
C LEU A 55 -1.18 9.11 -39.09
N LEU A 56 -1.40 8.61 -40.31
CA LEU A 56 -2.65 7.94 -40.68
C LEU A 56 -2.87 6.66 -39.88
N LEU A 57 -1.86 5.82 -39.73
CA LEU A 57 -1.96 4.58 -38.97
C LEU A 57 -2.27 4.86 -37.50
N ASN A 58 -1.60 5.84 -36.90
CA ASN A 58 -1.88 6.30 -35.54
C ASN A 58 -3.28 6.91 -35.42
N ALA A 59 -3.72 7.71 -36.39
CA ALA A 59 -5.08 8.25 -36.41
C ALA A 59 -6.14 7.14 -36.54
N VAL A 60 -5.87 6.09 -37.33
CA VAL A 60 -6.72 4.90 -37.44
C VAL A 60 -6.73 4.10 -36.15
N PHE A 61 -5.58 3.90 -35.49
CA PHE A 61 -5.54 3.23 -34.19
C PHE A 61 -6.30 4.02 -33.11
N ILE A 62 -6.12 5.33 -33.06
CA ILE A 62 -6.88 6.21 -32.16
C ILE A 62 -8.37 6.12 -32.50
N ALA A 63 -8.75 6.26 -33.77
CA ALA A 63 -10.13 6.15 -34.20
C ALA A 63 -10.71 4.76 -33.86
N HIS A 64 -9.97 3.67 -34.01
CA HIS A 64 -10.42 2.33 -33.65
C HIS A 64 -10.55 2.15 -32.13
N GLN A 65 -9.65 2.72 -31.33
CA GLN A 65 -9.76 2.69 -29.87
C GLN A 65 -10.94 3.52 -29.36
N PHE A 66 -11.24 4.66 -29.98
CA PHE A 66 -12.32 5.57 -29.57
C PHE A 66 -13.68 5.28 -30.21
N LEU A 67 -13.73 4.75 -31.44
CA LEU A 67 -14.96 4.42 -32.19
C LEU A 67 -15.27 2.92 -32.18
N GLY A 68 -14.24 2.06 -32.01
CA GLY A 68 -14.40 0.61 -31.87
C GLY A 68 -14.75 0.17 -30.43
N ALA A 69 -14.66 1.08 -29.46
CA ALA A 69 -15.37 0.96 -28.21
C ALA A 69 -16.87 1.08 -28.48
N SER A 70 -17.48 -0.03 -28.91
CA SER A 70 -18.93 -0.17 -28.87
C SER A 70 -19.37 0.18 -27.45
N PRO A 71 -20.42 1.01 -27.25
CA PRO A 71 -21.05 1.09 -25.95
C PRO A 71 -21.33 -0.33 -25.48
N PRO A 72 -21.03 -0.68 -24.22
CA PRO A 72 -21.48 -1.96 -23.70
C PRO A 72 -22.97 -2.10 -23.99
N ALA A 73 -23.41 -3.32 -24.34
CA ALA A 73 -24.80 -3.64 -24.60
C ALA A 73 -25.68 -2.89 -23.59
N THR A 74 -26.73 -2.22 -24.06
CA THR A 74 -27.64 -1.44 -23.22
C THR A 74 -27.95 -2.26 -21.97
N PRO A 75 -27.53 -1.81 -20.77
CA PRO A 75 -27.69 -2.61 -19.57
C PRO A 75 -29.17 -2.90 -19.41
N GLU A 76 -29.48 -4.17 -19.16
CA GLU A 76 -30.82 -4.63 -18.84
C GLU A 76 -31.34 -3.80 -17.67
N ARG A 77 -32.18 -2.80 -17.97
CA ARG A 77 -32.75 -1.92 -16.96
C ARG A 77 -33.85 -2.68 -16.24
N LEU A 78 -33.50 -3.35 -15.15
CA LEU A 78 -34.49 -3.64 -14.10
C LEU A 78 -34.99 -2.29 -13.58
N GLY A 79 -36.29 -2.17 -13.34
CA GLY A 79 -37.08 -0.93 -13.24
C GLY A 79 -36.62 0.20 -12.30
N ASP A 80 -35.48 0.10 -11.61
CA ASP A 80 -35.01 1.05 -10.59
C ASP A 80 -33.52 1.49 -10.73
N GLY A 81 -33.03 1.75 -11.95
CA GLY A 81 -32.04 2.83 -12.14
C GLY A 81 -30.53 2.54 -12.07
N LEU A 82 -30.06 1.30 -11.96
CA LEU A 82 -28.63 0.97 -12.13
C LEU A 82 -28.29 0.65 -13.60
N SER A 83 -27.14 1.11 -14.07
CA SER A 83 -26.65 0.88 -15.45
C SER A 83 -25.40 0.01 -15.46
N TRP A 84 -24.21 0.60 -15.50
CA TRP A 84 -22.93 -0.11 -15.59
C TRP A 84 -22.58 -0.90 -14.31
N ALA A 85 -23.09 -0.48 -13.15
CA ALA A 85 -22.80 -1.11 -11.87
C ALA A 85 -23.68 -2.35 -11.60
N LEU A 86 -24.74 -2.57 -12.40
CA LEU A 86 -25.73 -3.60 -12.13
C LEU A 86 -25.11 -5.01 -12.08
N GLN A 87 -24.23 -5.33 -13.02
CA GLN A 87 -23.59 -6.64 -13.08
C GLN A 87 -22.72 -6.91 -11.85
N ALA A 88 -21.86 -5.95 -11.47
CA ALA A 88 -21.01 -6.08 -10.29
C ALA A 88 -21.82 -6.20 -8.99
N ALA A 89 -22.95 -5.48 -8.89
CA ALA A 89 -23.83 -5.59 -7.73
C ALA A 89 -24.50 -6.98 -7.66
N LYS A 90 -25.01 -7.50 -8.78
CA LYS A 90 -25.60 -8.85 -8.86
C LYS A 90 -24.58 -9.93 -8.48
N GLU A 91 -23.38 -9.88 -9.04
CA GLU A 91 -22.32 -10.85 -8.73
C GLU A 91 -21.94 -10.84 -7.24
N ALA A 92 -21.85 -9.67 -6.62
CA ALA A 92 -21.55 -9.55 -5.20
C ALA A 92 -22.68 -10.12 -4.33
N GLU A 93 -23.94 -9.86 -4.67
CA GLU A 93 -25.09 -10.43 -3.95
C GLU A 93 -25.20 -11.95 -4.14
N ASP A 94 -24.99 -12.45 -5.36
CA ASP A 94 -25.04 -13.88 -5.69
C ASP A 94 -23.98 -14.66 -4.92
N VAL A 95 -22.74 -14.15 -4.85
CA VAL A 95 -21.65 -14.75 -4.06
C VAL A 95 -21.95 -14.72 -2.57
N ALA A 96 -22.44 -13.59 -2.04
CA ALA A 96 -22.76 -13.45 -0.63
C ALA A 96 -23.96 -14.30 -0.18
N ALA A 97 -24.84 -14.70 -1.11
CA ALA A 97 -26.01 -15.52 -0.86
C ALA A 97 -25.71 -17.03 -0.80
N VAL A 98 -24.50 -17.46 -1.19
CA VAL A 98 -24.12 -18.88 -1.13
C VAL A 98 -24.11 -19.36 0.32
N ASP A 99 -24.83 -20.45 0.58
CA ASP A 99 -24.89 -21.06 1.90
C ASP A 99 -23.67 -21.97 2.14
N CYS A 100 -22.79 -21.53 3.05
CA CYS A 100 -21.64 -22.31 3.53
C CYS A 100 -21.89 -22.87 4.94
N SER A 101 -23.14 -23.27 5.24
CA SER A 101 -23.55 -23.94 6.48
C SER A 101 -23.26 -23.18 7.77
N GLY A 102 -23.07 -21.86 7.69
CA GLY A 102 -22.59 -21.03 8.82
C GLY A 102 -21.14 -21.32 9.24
N HIS A 103 -20.40 -22.07 8.44
CA HIS A 103 -19.02 -22.51 8.71
C HIS A 103 -18.04 -22.08 7.61
N GLY A 104 -18.42 -21.10 6.80
CA GLY A 104 -17.58 -20.49 5.79
C GLY A 104 -18.25 -19.30 5.13
N SER A 105 -17.56 -18.74 4.14
CA SER A 105 -18.04 -17.65 3.28
C SER A 105 -17.51 -17.88 1.85
N VAL A 106 -18.14 -17.27 0.85
CA VAL A 106 -17.61 -17.21 -0.53
C VAL A 106 -17.20 -15.78 -0.84
N PHE A 107 -16.10 -15.61 -1.57
CA PHE A 107 -15.60 -14.31 -2.02
C PHE A 107 -15.49 -14.25 -3.54
N LEU A 108 -15.60 -13.05 -4.10
CA LEU A 108 -15.60 -12.82 -5.55
C LEU A 108 -14.31 -13.31 -6.23
N ASP A 109 -13.19 -13.23 -5.53
CA ASP A 109 -11.86 -13.66 -5.95
C ASP A 109 -11.46 -15.04 -5.40
N GLY A 110 -12.42 -15.78 -4.84
CA GLY A 110 -12.21 -17.12 -4.32
C GLY A 110 -11.74 -18.10 -5.39
N VAL A 111 -11.07 -19.18 -4.95
CA VAL A 111 -10.58 -20.22 -5.86
C VAL A 111 -11.74 -20.85 -6.60
N THR A 112 -11.65 -20.79 -7.93
CA THR A 112 -12.72 -21.23 -8.83
C THR A 112 -12.68 -22.74 -9.07
N GLY A 113 -13.85 -23.38 -8.95
CA GLY A 113 -14.04 -24.79 -9.29
C GLY A 113 -14.16 -25.05 -10.80
N GLU A 114 -14.42 -26.30 -11.18
CA GLU A 114 -14.63 -26.69 -12.59
C GLU A 114 -15.82 -25.98 -13.24
N ASP A 115 -16.79 -25.55 -12.45
CA ASP A 115 -17.98 -24.83 -12.88
C ASP A 115 -17.74 -23.32 -13.13
N GLY A 116 -16.51 -22.85 -12.92
CA GLY A 116 -16.16 -21.45 -13.10
C GLY A 116 -16.62 -20.53 -11.96
N ARG A 117 -17.08 -21.08 -10.82
CA ARG A 117 -17.53 -20.31 -9.66
C ARG A 117 -16.60 -20.48 -8.44
N PRO A 118 -16.45 -19.45 -7.59
CA PRO A 118 -15.72 -19.59 -6.33
C PRO A 118 -16.48 -20.49 -5.36
N GLY A 119 -15.74 -21.38 -4.69
CA GLY A 119 -16.28 -22.28 -3.66
C GLY A 119 -16.27 -21.67 -2.25
N CYS A 120 -16.91 -22.36 -1.29
CA CYS A 120 -16.85 -21.97 0.11
C CYS A 120 -15.43 -22.05 0.69
N GLU A 121 -15.00 -20.97 1.32
CA GLU A 121 -13.81 -20.91 2.17
C GLU A 121 -14.22 -21.22 3.61
N CYS A 122 -13.81 -22.38 4.09
CA CYS A 122 -14.27 -22.91 5.38
C CYS A 122 -13.46 -22.38 6.56
N ASN A 123 -14.18 -22.15 7.67
CA ASN A 123 -13.60 -21.92 8.99
C ASN A 123 -12.76 -23.13 9.43
N SER A 124 -11.80 -22.89 10.34
CA SER A 124 -10.94 -23.95 10.87
C SER A 124 -11.75 -25.17 11.36
N CYS A 125 -11.29 -26.36 11.00
CA CYS A 125 -11.91 -27.65 11.31
C CYS A 125 -13.24 -27.97 10.58
N PHE A 126 -13.59 -27.22 9.53
CA PHE A 126 -14.68 -27.54 8.61
C PHE A 126 -14.17 -27.78 7.20
N SER A 127 -14.93 -28.55 6.42
CA SER A 127 -14.58 -28.99 5.07
C SER A 127 -15.84 -29.38 4.29
N GLY A 128 -15.64 -29.82 3.04
CA GLY A 128 -16.73 -30.11 2.11
C GLY A 128 -17.08 -28.89 1.26
N PRO A 129 -17.90 -29.08 0.22
CA PRO A 129 -18.23 -28.01 -0.73
C PRO A 129 -19.01 -26.84 -0.10
N ASP A 130 -19.71 -27.08 1.00
CA ASP A 130 -20.56 -26.13 1.73
C ASP A 130 -20.11 -25.94 3.20
N CYS A 131 -18.90 -26.39 3.55
CA CYS A 131 -18.34 -26.36 4.91
C CYS A 131 -19.17 -27.09 5.99
N SER A 132 -20.10 -27.97 5.62
CA SER A 132 -20.91 -28.72 6.59
C SER A 132 -20.15 -29.84 7.31
N VAL A 133 -19.03 -30.31 6.75
CA VAL A 133 -18.31 -31.50 7.25
C VAL A 133 -17.26 -31.11 8.27
N ARG A 134 -17.53 -31.42 9.54
CA ARG A 134 -16.56 -31.26 10.63
C ARG A 134 -15.43 -32.27 10.50
N ILE A 135 -14.20 -31.79 10.55
CA ILE A 135 -12.98 -32.62 10.50
C ILE A 135 -12.79 -33.29 11.88
N PRO A 136 -12.80 -34.63 11.98
CA PRO A 136 -12.62 -35.32 13.25
C PRO A 136 -11.19 -35.14 13.79
N ASN A 137 -11.04 -35.03 15.11
CA ASN A 137 -9.75 -34.84 15.79
C ASN A 137 -8.94 -33.61 15.32
N CYS A 138 -9.61 -32.58 14.80
CA CYS A 138 -8.97 -31.33 14.44
C CYS A 138 -8.70 -30.48 15.69
N ALA A 139 -7.47 -29.97 15.81
CA ALA A 139 -7.07 -29.09 16.89
C ALA A 139 -7.62 -27.67 16.67
N ALA A 140 -8.13 -27.06 17.73
CA ALA A 140 -8.53 -25.65 17.68
C ALA A 140 -7.28 -24.77 17.50
N ASP A 141 -7.37 -23.81 16.58
CA ASP A 141 -6.36 -22.77 16.41
C ASP A 141 -6.88 -21.46 17.01
N GLY A 142 -6.14 -20.96 18.00
CA GLY A 142 -6.35 -19.66 18.63
C GLY A 142 -5.05 -18.87 18.74
N GLN A 143 -4.07 -19.16 17.88
CA GLN A 143 -2.77 -18.49 17.92
C GLN A 143 -2.79 -17.12 17.23
N GLY A 144 -3.68 -16.94 16.24
CA GLY A 144 -3.83 -15.68 15.51
C GLY A 144 -4.73 -14.66 16.22
N GLY A 145 -4.38 -13.38 16.10
CA GLY A 145 -5.23 -12.25 16.50
C GLY A 145 -6.26 -11.84 15.42
N ASP A 146 -6.69 -12.77 14.57
CA ASP A 146 -7.58 -12.49 13.44
C ASP A 146 -9.00 -12.14 13.93
N PRO A 147 -9.52 -10.92 13.65
CA PRO A 147 -10.75 -10.43 14.27
C PRO A 147 -12.03 -10.92 13.55
N LEU A 148 -12.08 -12.18 13.12
CA LEU A 148 -13.24 -12.77 12.42
C LEU A 148 -14.54 -12.69 13.24
N PHE A 149 -14.46 -12.52 14.56
CA PHE A 149 -15.63 -12.28 15.41
C PHE A 149 -16.43 -11.02 15.04
N LEU A 150 -15.85 -10.08 14.28
CA LEU A 150 -16.52 -8.89 13.76
C LEU A 150 -17.31 -9.14 12.47
N GLU A 151 -17.11 -10.26 11.78
CA GLU A 151 -17.78 -10.56 10.50
C GLU A 151 -19.32 -10.49 10.59
N PRO A 152 -19.99 -11.06 11.62
CA PRO A 152 -21.44 -10.99 11.74
C PRO A 152 -21.99 -9.55 11.90
N TYR A 153 -21.19 -8.64 12.46
CA TYR A 153 -21.58 -7.22 12.52
C TYR A 153 -21.64 -6.65 11.10
N TRP A 154 -20.59 -6.83 10.30
CA TRP A 154 -20.54 -6.30 8.94
C TRP A 154 -21.60 -6.92 8.02
N LYS A 155 -21.88 -8.22 8.15
CA LYS A 155 -22.98 -8.88 7.43
C LYS A 155 -24.34 -8.22 7.72
N ARG A 156 -24.62 -7.81 8.96
CA ARG A 156 -25.86 -7.08 9.33
C ARG A 156 -25.92 -5.65 8.80
N HIS A 157 -24.79 -5.08 8.39
CA HIS A 157 -24.67 -3.71 7.89
C HIS A 157 -24.32 -3.66 6.39
N ALA A 158 -24.53 -4.75 5.65
CA ALA A 158 -24.10 -4.91 4.26
C ALA A 158 -24.45 -3.71 3.36
N ALA A 159 -25.72 -3.30 3.31
CA ALA A 159 -26.15 -2.18 2.47
C ALA A 159 -25.54 -0.82 2.89
N ALA A 160 -25.22 -0.63 4.17
CA ALA A 160 -24.65 0.62 4.68
C ALA A 160 -23.13 0.71 4.47
N SER A 161 -22.44 -0.42 4.31
CA SER A 161 -20.99 -0.48 4.16
C SER A 161 -20.50 -0.96 2.79
N ALA A 162 -21.39 -1.43 1.91
CA ALA A 162 -21.05 -1.80 0.55
C ALA A 162 -20.55 -0.58 -0.25
N VAL A 163 -19.49 -0.79 -1.04
CA VAL A 163 -18.90 0.25 -1.90
C VAL A 163 -18.71 -0.30 -3.29
N VAL A 164 -19.14 0.47 -4.30
CA VAL A 164 -18.87 0.17 -5.72
C VAL A 164 -17.75 1.07 -6.20
N PHE A 165 -16.66 0.47 -6.65
CA PHE A 165 -15.56 1.20 -7.29
C PHE A 165 -15.71 1.15 -8.81
N SER A 166 -15.74 2.33 -9.45
CA SER A 166 -15.62 2.41 -10.91
C SER A 166 -14.23 1.95 -11.36
N GLY A 167 -14.11 1.37 -12.56
CA GLY A 167 -12.83 0.89 -13.10
C GLY A 167 -11.74 1.96 -13.27
N TRP A 168 -12.10 3.24 -13.20
CA TRP A 168 -11.16 4.39 -13.24
C TRP A 168 -10.97 5.07 -11.88
N HIS A 169 -11.42 4.45 -10.79
CA HIS A 169 -11.32 5.07 -9.46
C HIS A 169 -9.86 5.25 -9.05
N ARG A 170 -9.43 6.51 -8.86
CA ARG A 170 -8.12 6.90 -8.31
C ARG A 170 -6.89 6.28 -9.01
N LEU A 171 -6.88 6.25 -10.34
CA LEU A 171 -5.71 5.78 -11.13
C LEU A 171 -4.45 6.66 -11.00
N SER A 172 -4.56 7.87 -10.45
CA SER A 172 -3.44 8.78 -10.22
C SER A 172 -2.63 8.39 -8.98
N TYR A 173 -1.32 8.64 -9.01
CA TYR A 173 -0.46 8.56 -7.81
C TYR A 173 -0.87 9.57 -6.71
N ILE A 174 -1.50 10.67 -7.11
CA ILE A 174 -1.89 11.76 -6.21
C ILE A 174 -3.37 11.64 -5.85
N THR A 175 -3.69 11.87 -4.58
CA THR A 175 -5.05 11.91 -4.04
C THR A 175 -5.46 13.33 -3.62
N THR A 176 -6.53 13.45 -2.84
CA THR A 176 -7.28 14.69 -2.57
C THR A 176 -6.50 15.75 -1.78
N ASP A 177 -5.42 15.39 -1.09
CA ASP A 177 -4.55 16.33 -0.37
C ASP A 177 -3.38 16.86 -1.22
N GLY A 178 -3.36 16.53 -2.51
CA GLY A 178 -2.22 16.82 -3.40
C GLY A 178 -1.01 15.90 -3.20
N HIS A 179 -1.10 14.92 -2.30
CA HIS A 179 -0.07 13.91 -2.03
C HIS A 179 -0.73 12.52 -2.01
N PHE A 180 -0.60 11.77 -0.90
CA PHE A 180 -1.01 10.37 -0.76
C PHE A 180 -2.13 10.15 0.27
N LYS A 181 -2.75 11.23 0.80
CA LYS A 181 -3.81 11.14 1.84
C LYS A 181 -5.21 11.54 1.36
N SER A 182 -6.19 10.69 1.61
CA SER A 182 -7.61 11.04 1.44
C SER A 182 -8.06 12.03 2.53
N VAL A 183 -8.50 13.23 2.13
CA VAL A 183 -8.97 14.29 3.04
C VAL A 183 -10.27 13.87 3.74
N GLU A 184 -11.17 13.19 3.03
CA GLU A 184 -12.41 12.70 3.63
C GLU A 184 -12.15 11.57 4.63
N LEU A 185 -11.20 10.66 4.35
CA LEU A 185 -10.84 9.63 5.31
C LEU A 185 -10.21 10.22 6.58
N ASP A 186 -9.34 11.24 6.44
CA ASP A 186 -8.78 11.98 7.58
C ASP A 186 -9.91 12.60 8.43
N ARG A 187 -10.88 13.26 7.79
CA ARG A 187 -12.06 13.84 8.46
C ARG A 187 -12.85 12.78 9.24
N GLN A 188 -13.11 11.63 8.63
CA GLN A 188 -13.88 10.54 9.25
C GLN A 188 -13.13 9.89 10.43
N ILE A 189 -11.82 9.66 10.31
CA ILE A 189 -11.00 9.14 11.42
C ILE A 189 -11.05 10.11 12.61
N ARG A 190 -10.91 11.41 12.38
CA ARG A 190 -11.03 12.41 13.45
C ARG A 190 -12.42 12.41 14.07
N GLN A 191 -13.47 12.34 13.25
CA GLN A 191 -14.85 12.26 13.75
C GLN A 191 -15.07 11.01 14.61
N LEU A 192 -14.55 9.86 14.18
CA LEU A 192 -14.58 8.62 14.95
C LEU A 192 -13.91 8.79 16.32
N HIS A 193 -12.69 9.31 16.37
CA HIS A 193 -11.98 9.51 17.64
C HIS A 193 -12.69 10.49 18.57
N ARG A 194 -13.29 11.56 18.05
CA ARG A 194 -14.10 12.50 18.85
C ARG A 194 -15.37 11.84 19.38
N ALA A 195 -16.03 11.02 18.56
CA ALA A 195 -17.27 10.33 18.96
C ALA A 195 -17.02 9.25 20.03
N VAL A 196 -15.92 8.50 19.90
CA VAL A 196 -15.54 7.45 20.87
C VAL A 196 -14.86 8.05 22.11
N GLY A 197 -14.16 9.17 21.98
CA GLY A 197 -13.45 9.82 23.08
C GLY A 197 -12.16 9.11 23.48
N ASN A 198 -11.56 8.31 22.59
CA ASN A 198 -10.37 7.49 22.90
C ASN A 198 -9.03 8.13 22.50
N ALA A 199 -9.03 9.25 21.76
CA ALA A 199 -7.81 9.96 21.38
C ALA A 199 -8.03 11.46 21.17
N VAL A 200 -7.01 12.26 21.51
CA VAL A 200 -6.94 13.69 21.15
C VAL A 200 -6.31 13.80 19.76
N VAL A 201 -7.08 14.33 18.80
CA VAL A 201 -6.67 14.36 17.39
C VAL A 201 -6.47 15.76 16.82
N ASP A 202 -7.12 16.79 17.36
CA ASP A 202 -7.26 18.10 16.68
C ASP A 202 -5.95 18.84 16.42
N ASP A 203 -4.95 18.67 17.28
CA ASP A 203 -3.62 19.28 17.18
C ASP A 203 -2.55 18.30 16.65
N LYS A 204 -2.97 17.17 16.07
CA LYS A 204 -2.08 16.10 15.60
C LYS A 204 -2.08 15.98 14.08
N TYR A 205 -0.91 15.63 13.54
CA TYR A 205 -0.77 15.19 12.15
C TYR A 205 -1.22 13.73 12.02
N LEU A 206 -1.99 13.45 10.98
CA LEU A 206 -2.44 12.10 10.65
C LEU A 206 -1.67 11.60 9.42
N VAL A 207 -1.05 10.43 9.57
CA VAL A 207 -0.27 9.72 8.55
C VAL A 207 -0.90 8.34 8.35
N PHE A 208 -1.05 7.93 7.08
CA PHE A 208 -1.58 6.61 6.74
C PHE A 208 -0.44 5.66 6.39
N GLY A 209 -0.58 4.40 6.81
CA GLY A 209 0.32 3.32 6.47
C GLY A 209 -0.45 2.04 6.22
N THR A 210 0.17 1.11 5.51
CA THR A 210 -0.37 -0.22 5.24
C THR A 210 -0.28 -1.09 6.50
N GLY A 211 -1.24 -0.89 7.40
CA GLY A 211 -1.24 -1.50 8.73
C GLY A 211 -0.32 -0.79 9.73
N SER A 212 -0.60 -0.98 11.02
CA SER A 212 0.20 -0.41 12.11
C SER A 212 1.65 -0.90 12.09
N THR A 213 1.90 -2.14 11.65
CA THR A 213 3.24 -2.71 11.45
C THR A 213 4.16 -1.82 10.62
N HIS A 214 3.66 -1.19 9.56
CA HIS A 214 4.44 -0.26 8.75
C HIS A 214 4.75 1.02 9.56
N LEU A 215 3.73 1.60 10.19
CA LEU A 215 3.86 2.84 10.96
C LEU A 215 4.80 2.69 12.17
N ILE A 216 4.81 1.54 12.83
CA ILE A 216 5.70 1.23 13.96
C ILE A 216 7.17 1.40 13.54
N ASN A 217 7.59 0.75 12.44
CA ASN A 217 8.96 0.87 11.95
C ASN A 217 9.29 2.29 11.46
N ALA A 218 8.34 2.91 10.74
CA ALA A 218 8.51 4.28 10.25
C ALA A 218 8.72 5.27 11.41
N LEU A 219 8.00 5.11 12.51
CA LEU A 219 8.17 5.92 13.72
C LEU A 219 9.51 5.64 14.40
N VAL A 220 9.92 4.37 14.54
CA VAL A 220 11.25 4.06 15.11
C VAL A 220 12.35 4.77 14.30
N TYR A 221 12.30 4.68 12.97
CA TYR A 221 13.27 5.36 12.10
C TYR A 221 13.18 6.89 12.25
N ALA A 222 11.98 7.48 12.20
CA ALA A 222 11.80 8.93 12.29
C ALA A 222 12.22 9.53 13.64
N LEU A 223 12.16 8.73 14.71
CA LEU A 223 12.56 9.13 16.07
C LEU A 223 14.04 8.87 16.38
N SER A 224 14.74 8.19 15.47
CA SER A 224 16.15 7.86 15.63
C SER A 224 17.04 9.05 15.23
N PRO A 225 18.25 9.16 15.80
CA PRO A 225 19.23 10.14 15.34
C PRO A 225 19.61 9.89 13.87
N GLU A 226 20.12 10.92 13.19
CA GLU A 226 20.79 10.72 11.91
C GLU A 226 21.94 9.72 12.13
N GLY A 227 21.98 8.64 11.34
CA GLY A 227 22.91 7.51 11.46
C GLY A 227 24.38 7.83 11.13
N ASN A 228 24.90 8.91 11.71
CA ASN A 228 26.27 9.35 11.61
C ASN A 228 27.12 8.76 12.75
N ALA A 229 28.44 8.69 12.55
CA ALA A 229 29.36 8.06 13.51
C ALA A 229 29.47 8.82 14.86
N ALA A 230 28.90 10.02 14.97
CA ALA A 230 29.00 10.87 16.15
C ALA A 230 27.91 10.58 17.20
N SER A 231 26.83 9.89 16.83
CA SER A 231 25.71 9.58 17.72
C SER A 231 25.53 8.07 17.85
N PRO A 232 25.38 7.52 19.07
CA PRO A 232 24.98 6.12 19.21
C PRO A 232 23.55 5.93 18.66
N PRO A 233 23.21 4.74 18.13
CA PRO A 233 21.84 4.44 17.71
C PRO A 233 20.87 4.56 18.89
N ALA A 234 19.62 4.91 18.57
CA ALA A 234 18.53 4.89 19.51
C ALA A 234 18.33 3.47 20.08
N SER A 235 18.06 3.40 21.38
CA SER A 235 17.79 2.16 22.09
C SER A 235 16.27 1.92 22.07
N VAL A 236 15.84 0.91 21.32
CA VAL A 236 14.42 0.54 21.19
C VAL A 236 14.10 -0.54 22.22
N VAL A 237 13.06 -0.30 23.01
CA VAL A 237 12.72 -1.13 24.18
C VAL A 237 11.21 -1.30 24.34
N ALA A 238 10.79 -2.34 25.06
CA ALA A 238 9.39 -2.56 25.46
C ALA A 238 9.31 -3.20 26.86
N THR A 239 8.20 -2.98 27.56
CA THR A 239 7.93 -3.57 28.89
C THR A 239 7.34 -4.97 28.75
N VAL A 240 7.90 -5.96 29.45
CA VAL A 240 7.40 -7.34 29.40
C VAL A 240 6.14 -7.49 30.26
N PRO A 241 5.13 -8.26 29.81
CA PRO A 241 5.04 -8.88 28.49
C PRO A 241 4.68 -7.85 27.41
N TYR A 242 5.21 -8.02 26.19
CA TYR A 242 4.96 -7.13 25.05
C TYR A 242 4.68 -7.93 23.78
N PHE A 243 4.11 -7.26 22.78
CA PHE A 243 3.88 -7.83 21.46
C PHE A 243 5.19 -8.23 20.77
N ALA A 244 5.39 -9.54 20.56
CA ALA A 244 6.66 -10.11 20.10
C ALA A 244 7.19 -9.50 18.78
N MET A 245 6.29 -9.00 17.92
CA MET A 245 6.63 -8.38 16.64
C MET A 245 7.54 -7.16 16.79
N TYR A 246 7.45 -6.40 17.90
CA TYR A 246 8.34 -5.27 18.15
C TYR A 246 9.81 -5.68 18.10
N LYS A 247 10.18 -6.73 18.84
CA LYS A 247 11.56 -7.24 18.81
C LYS A 247 11.92 -7.76 17.43
N SER A 248 11.07 -8.60 16.84
CA SER A 248 11.36 -9.23 15.54
C SER A 248 11.58 -8.19 14.44
N GLN A 249 10.72 -7.17 14.36
CA GLN A 249 10.84 -6.10 13.37
C GLN A 249 12.05 -5.20 13.62
N THR A 250 12.26 -4.76 14.87
CA THR A 250 13.42 -3.90 15.18
C THR A 250 14.74 -4.62 14.92
N VAL A 251 14.85 -5.92 15.23
CA VAL A 251 16.05 -6.72 14.92
C VAL A 251 16.22 -6.91 13.42
N MET A 252 15.13 -7.08 12.66
CA MET A 252 15.19 -7.22 11.21
C MET A 252 15.74 -5.97 10.50
N PHE A 253 15.45 -4.77 11.04
CA PHE A 253 15.90 -3.49 10.50
C PHE A 253 17.00 -2.81 11.33
N ASP A 254 17.68 -3.57 12.20
CA ASP A 254 18.76 -3.07 13.06
C ASP A 254 19.88 -2.41 12.22
N GLY A 255 20.37 -1.27 12.68
CA GLY A 255 21.20 -0.40 11.86
C GLY A 255 22.00 0.64 12.64
N ARG A 256 22.37 1.72 11.95
CA ARG A 256 23.13 2.82 12.56
C ARG A 256 22.23 3.77 13.34
N GLU A 257 20.96 3.80 12.97
CA GLU A 257 19.94 4.70 13.48
C GLU A 257 19.36 4.18 14.80
N TYR A 258 19.07 2.89 14.88
CA TYR A 258 18.49 2.26 16.07
C TYR A 258 18.88 0.79 16.19
N ARG A 259 18.71 0.26 17.40
CA ARG A 259 18.86 -1.17 17.71
C ARG A 259 17.86 -1.63 18.76
N TRP A 260 17.54 -2.91 18.78
CA TRP A 260 16.78 -3.52 19.87
C TRP A 260 17.67 -3.65 21.12
N ASP A 261 17.24 -3.06 22.23
CA ASP A 261 18.04 -2.96 23.45
C ASP A 261 17.36 -3.60 24.68
N GLY A 262 16.52 -4.60 24.40
CA GLY A 262 15.90 -5.44 25.42
C GLY A 262 14.70 -4.81 26.12
N THR A 263 14.49 -5.24 27.35
CA THR A 263 13.30 -4.87 28.14
C THR A 263 13.54 -3.57 28.90
N THR A 264 12.47 -2.80 29.12
CA THR A 264 12.53 -1.55 29.89
C THR A 264 13.04 -1.75 31.33
N ALA A 265 12.89 -2.95 31.92
CA ALA A 265 13.38 -3.28 33.26
C ALA A 265 14.90 -3.11 33.42
N ALA A 266 15.68 -3.29 32.35
CA ALA A 266 17.13 -3.07 32.37
C ALA A 266 17.52 -1.59 32.52
N TRP A 267 16.56 -0.69 32.25
CA TRP A 267 16.79 0.74 32.09
C TRP A 267 16.07 1.59 33.16
N ALA A 268 14.94 1.10 33.70
CA ALA A 268 14.12 1.82 34.66
C ALA A 268 14.85 2.23 35.95
N ASN A 269 15.81 1.42 36.42
CA ASN A 269 16.55 1.66 37.67
C ASN A 269 17.98 2.19 37.46
N ASN A 270 18.40 2.38 36.20
CA ASN A 270 19.75 2.84 35.90
C ASN A 270 19.77 4.36 35.67
N ASN A 271 20.75 5.06 36.25
CA ASN A 271 21.03 6.47 35.91
C ASN A 271 21.27 6.69 34.41
N SER A 272 21.47 5.61 33.64
CA SER A 272 21.55 5.58 32.18
C SER A 272 20.28 6.08 31.48
N SER A 273 19.09 5.90 32.06
CA SER A 273 17.83 6.49 31.52
C SER A 273 17.81 8.01 31.61
N ARG A 274 18.60 8.58 32.55
CA ARG A 274 18.79 10.03 32.72
C ARG A 274 20.01 10.56 31.96
N ASN A 275 20.71 9.71 31.20
CA ASN A 275 21.86 10.15 30.41
C ASN A 275 21.35 10.82 29.12
N PRO A 276 21.53 12.14 28.94
CA PRO A 276 21.01 12.87 27.79
C PRO A 276 21.64 12.44 26.45
N THR A 277 22.71 11.63 26.47
CA THR A 277 23.39 11.14 25.26
C THR A 277 22.81 9.84 24.70
N ARG A 278 21.92 9.14 25.44
CA ARG A 278 21.30 7.89 24.98
C ARG A 278 19.81 8.11 24.73
N GLY A 279 19.41 8.13 23.47
CA GLY A 279 18.00 8.21 23.07
C GLY A 279 17.30 6.88 23.27
N PHE A 280 16.17 6.88 23.99
CA PHE A 280 15.29 5.73 24.12
C PHE A 280 14.02 5.91 23.29
N ILE A 281 13.60 4.85 22.61
CA ILE A 281 12.30 4.72 21.96
C ILE A 281 11.57 3.58 22.67
N GLU A 282 10.56 3.92 23.46
CA GLU A 282 9.75 2.95 24.20
C GLU A 282 8.47 2.63 23.42
N PHE A 283 8.25 1.35 23.13
CA PHE A 283 6.94 0.86 22.71
C PHE A 283 6.02 0.74 23.91
N VAL A 284 4.90 1.46 23.86
CA VAL A 284 3.85 1.42 24.87
C VAL A 284 2.55 0.98 24.19
N THR A 285 2.05 -0.19 24.58
CA THR A 285 0.80 -0.77 24.06
C THR A 285 -0.25 -0.68 25.15
N SER A 286 -1.39 -0.05 24.86
CA SER A 286 -2.44 0.15 25.86
C SER A 286 -3.83 0.14 25.18
N PRO A 287 -4.65 -0.91 25.38
CA PRO A 287 -4.38 -2.13 26.15
C PRO A 287 -3.21 -2.94 25.61
N ASN A 288 -2.43 -3.56 26.50
CA ASN A 288 -1.24 -4.31 26.16
C ASN A 288 -1.57 -5.66 25.49
N ASN A 289 -0.69 -6.13 24.59
CA ASN A 289 -0.70 -7.49 24.09
C ASN A 289 0.45 -8.25 24.77
N PRO A 290 0.18 -9.34 25.53
CA PRO A 290 -1.04 -10.15 25.50
C PRO A 290 -2.05 -9.91 26.65
N ASP A 291 -1.67 -9.19 27.69
CA ASP A 291 -2.40 -9.24 28.98
C ASP A 291 -3.54 -8.23 29.13
N SER A 292 -3.80 -7.41 28.11
CA SER A 292 -4.85 -6.38 28.06
C SER A 292 -4.75 -5.27 29.10
N THR A 293 -3.63 -5.16 29.82
CA THR A 293 -3.45 -4.14 30.85
C THR A 293 -3.21 -2.76 30.22
N LEU A 294 -3.62 -1.69 30.91
CA LEU A 294 -3.32 -0.32 30.48
C LEU A 294 -1.92 0.05 30.93
N HIS A 295 -1.07 0.43 29.97
CA HIS A 295 0.31 0.81 30.23
C HIS A 295 0.55 2.30 30.00
N GLU A 296 1.43 2.86 30.82
CA GLU A 296 2.05 4.17 30.64
C GLU A 296 3.56 4.00 30.38
N PRO A 297 4.22 4.99 29.77
CA PRO A 297 5.67 4.95 29.59
C PRO A 297 6.39 4.90 30.94
N ILE A 298 7.41 4.04 31.06
CA ILE A 298 8.16 3.91 32.32
C ILE A 298 9.54 4.59 32.28
N LEU A 299 10.07 4.88 31.10
CA LEU A 299 11.37 5.56 30.97
C LEU A 299 11.20 7.08 30.95
N ALA A 300 11.63 7.74 32.02
CA ALA A 300 11.70 9.20 32.09
C ALA A 300 12.75 9.76 31.11
N GLY A 301 12.38 10.74 30.29
CA GLY A 301 13.28 11.34 29.31
C GLY A 301 13.33 10.60 27.96
N SER A 302 12.40 9.69 27.69
CA SER A 302 12.20 9.16 26.35
C SER A 302 11.90 10.31 25.39
N SER A 303 12.80 10.57 24.44
CA SER A 303 12.64 11.64 23.45
C SER A 303 11.39 11.45 22.59
N ALA A 304 10.82 10.24 22.57
CA ALA A 304 9.51 9.96 22.04
C ALA A 304 8.93 8.64 22.58
N THR A 305 7.62 8.66 22.86
CA THR A 305 6.82 7.47 23.16
C THR A 305 6.04 7.08 21.92
N THR A 306 6.21 5.85 21.44
CA THR A 306 5.31 5.29 20.42
C THR A 306 4.18 4.57 21.13
N ARG A 307 2.99 5.20 21.15
CA ARG A 307 1.77 4.58 21.66
C ARG A 307 1.09 3.81 20.53
N THR A 308 0.84 2.53 20.78
CA THR A 308 -0.05 1.73 19.93
C THR A 308 -1.35 1.50 20.67
N THR A 309 -2.46 1.80 20.00
CA THR A 309 -3.81 1.62 20.51
C THR A 309 -4.57 0.76 19.53
N GLY A 310 -5.02 -0.42 19.95
CA GLY A 310 -5.80 -1.34 19.13
C GLY A 310 -5.36 -2.79 19.29
N LEU A 311 -6.30 -3.70 19.07
CA LEU A 311 -6.06 -5.15 19.00
C LEU A 311 -5.07 -5.41 17.86
N THR A 312 -3.82 -5.71 18.20
CA THR A 312 -2.85 -6.40 17.34
C THR A 312 -2.87 -7.87 17.69
#